data_AF-A0A4Q0AYU5-F1
#
_entry.id   AF-A0A4Q0AYU5-F1
#
_cell.length_a   1.000
_cell.length_b   1.000
_cell.length_c   1.000
_cell.angle_alpha   90.00
_cell.angle_beta   90.00
_cell.angle_gamma   90.00
#
_symmetry.space_group_name_H-M   'P 1'
#
loop_
_entity.id
_entity.type
_entity.pdbx_description
1 polymer ?
#
loop_
_entity_poly.entity_id
_entity_poly.type
_entity_poly.pdbx_seq_one_letter_code
_entity_poly.pdbx_strand_id
1 'polypeptide(L)'
;MVITPLKKFLGQLAVAIILMYKNQLLIDDMHGFMNIGIIPPVFSYPLIMFTIIVVMNSCNLIDGVDGLAVSIGFITCTLFSVFFYLNNDWFFALMGISMSGALLAFLRFNFSPAKIFMGDTGAMLLGLVNAILVIHFIKTAEGSHILPVYAAPAMGFGILLLPLLDTLRVFSYSYF
;
A
#
# COMPACT_ATOMS: atom_id res chain seq x y z
N MET A 1 -14.28 -2.72 19.96
CA MET A 1 -15.03 -3.96 19.60
C MET A 1 -14.05 -4.87 18.89
N VAL A 2 -13.62 -5.99 19.49
CA VAL A 2 -12.61 -6.86 18.87
C VAL A 2 -13.28 -7.64 17.75
N ILE A 3 -13.08 -7.19 16.52
CA ILE A 3 -13.63 -7.84 15.33
C ILE A 3 -12.81 -9.11 15.08
N THR A 4 -13.48 -10.25 14.95
CA THR A 4 -12.85 -11.54 14.66
C THR A 4 -11.95 -11.45 13.41
N PRO A 5 -10.75 -12.06 13.40
CA PRO A 5 -9.85 -12.04 12.24
C PRO A 5 -10.54 -12.43 10.92
N LEU A 6 -11.49 -13.37 10.98
CA LEU A 6 -12.28 -13.80 9.83
C LEU A 6 -13.21 -12.70 9.28
N LYS A 7 -13.81 -11.87 10.16
CA LYS A 7 -14.63 -10.72 9.74
C LYS A 7 -13.77 -9.61 9.12
N LYS A 8 -12.56 -9.39 9.66
CA LYS A 8 -11.57 -8.47 9.08
C LYS A 8 -11.18 -8.91 7.67
N PHE A 9 -10.85 -10.19 7.51
CA PHE A 9 -10.48 -10.77 6.22
C PHE A 9 -11.62 -10.71 5.19
N LEU A 10 -12.85 -11.01 5.58
CA LEU A 10 -14.02 -10.85 4.70
C LEU A 10 -14.20 -9.40 4.23
N GLY A 11 -13.94 -8.42 5.10
CA GLY A 11 -13.93 -7.01 4.74
C GLY A 11 -12.84 -6.68 3.71
N GLN A 12 -11.61 -7.17 3.92
CA GLN A 12 -10.50 -7.00 2.97
C GLN A 12 -10.83 -7.61 1.61
N LEU A 13 -11.41 -8.81 1.58
CA LEU A 13 -11.88 -9.46 0.35
C LEU A 13 -12.94 -8.63 -0.37
N ALA A 14 -13.96 -8.15 0.36
CA ALA A 14 -15.02 -7.34 -0.22
C ALA A 14 -14.46 -6.06 -0.85
N VAL A 15 -13.55 -5.37 -0.15
CA VAL A 15 -12.90 -4.16 -0.67
C VAL A 15 -12.04 -4.45 -1.89
N ALA A 16 -11.25 -5.53 -1.88
CA ALA A 16 -10.44 -5.93 -3.03
C ALA A 16 -11.32 -6.18 -4.26
N ILE A 17 -12.41 -6.94 -4.10
CA ILE A 17 -13.38 -7.20 -5.17
C ILE A 17 -13.96 -5.88 -5.71
N ILE A 18 -14.40 -4.97 -4.84
CA ILE A 18 -14.95 -3.67 -5.26
C ILE A 18 -13.94 -2.88 -6.10
N LEU A 19 -12.68 -2.81 -5.66
CA LEU A 19 -11.62 -2.08 -6.36
C LEU A 19 -11.31 -2.70 -7.73
N MET A 20 -11.28 -4.03 -7.82
CA MET A 20 -11.02 -4.76 -9.06
C MET A 20 -12.13 -4.50 -10.10
N TYR A 21 -13.40 -4.55 -9.70
CA TYR A 21 -14.52 -4.40 -10.63
C TYR A 21 -14.87 -2.94 -10.96
N LYS A 22 -14.83 -2.02 -9.98
CA LYS A 22 -15.24 -0.62 -10.23
C LYS A 22 -14.13 0.25 -10.81
N ASN A 23 -12.90 0.08 -10.34
CA ASN A 23 -11.81 0.99 -10.68
C ASN A 23 -10.87 0.44 -11.76
N GLN A 24 -11.10 -0.81 -12.21
CA GLN A 24 -10.22 -1.53 -13.13
C GLN A 24 -8.74 -1.43 -12.70
N LEU A 25 -8.51 -1.44 -11.38
CA LEU A 25 -7.19 -1.54 -10.76
C LEU A 25 -6.70 -2.96 -11.00
N LEU A 26 -6.21 -3.18 -12.21
CA LEU A 26 -5.66 -4.42 -12.72
C LEU A 26 -4.19 -4.21 -13.05
N ILE A 27 -3.35 -5.15 -12.61
CA ILE A 27 -1.97 -5.27 -13.07
C ILE A 27 -2.03 -6.24 -14.25
N ASP A 28 -2.21 -5.68 -15.43
CA ASP A 28 -2.35 -6.36 -16.71
C ASP A 28 -1.02 -6.51 -17.45
N ASP A 29 0.00 -5.76 -17.05
CA ASP A 29 1.36 -5.87 -17.58
C ASP A 29 2.40 -5.80 -16.45
N MET A 30 3.46 -6.60 -16.59
CA MET A 30 4.65 -6.57 -15.75
C MET A 30 5.77 -5.72 -16.36
N HIS A 31 5.54 -5.07 -17.50
CA HIS A 31 6.48 -4.13 -18.12
C HIS A 31 7.89 -4.74 -18.29
N GLY A 32 7.96 -6.05 -18.61
CA GLY A 32 9.21 -6.79 -18.78
C GLY A 32 9.89 -7.24 -17.48
N PHE A 33 9.28 -7.00 -16.31
CA PHE A 33 9.77 -7.50 -15.03
C PHE A 33 9.82 -9.03 -15.04
N MET A 34 10.99 -9.60 -14.72
CA MET A 34 11.26 -11.05 -14.81
C MET A 34 11.02 -11.68 -16.20
N ASN A 35 11.15 -10.91 -17.29
CA ASN A 35 10.77 -11.32 -18.66
C ASN A 35 9.27 -11.64 -18.83
N ILE A 36 8.43 -11.15 -17.92
CA ILE A 36 6.97 -11.25 -18.01
C ILE A 36 6.45 -9.93 -18.59
N GLY A 37 5.68 -10.01 -19.67
CA GLY A 37 4.93 -8.88 -20.21
C GLY A 37 3.49 -8.92 -19.72
N ILE A 38 2.56 -9.04 -20.66
CA ILE A 38 1.12 -9.09 -20.39
C ILE A 38 0.78 -10.28 -19.49
N ILE A 39 0.10 -10.01 -18.37
CA ILE A 39 -0.44 -11.02 -17.46
C ILE A 39 -1.89 -11.35 -17.89
N PRO A 40 -2.24 -12.64 -18.09
CA PRO A 40 -3.63 -13.02 -18.30
C PRO A 40 -4.50 -12.66 -17.10
N PRO A 41 -5.76 -12.18 -17.31
CA PRO A 41 -6.63 -11.75 -16.21
C PRO A 41 -6.80 -12.79 -15.08
N VAL A 42 -6.78 -14.08 -15.42
CA VAL A 42 -6.84 -15.20 -14.46
C VAL A 42 -5.75 -15.13 -13.38
N PHE A 43 -4.57 -14.59 -13.72
CA PHE A 43 -3.47 -14.40 -12.78
C PHE A 43 -3.43 -12.98 -12.19
N SER A 44 -3.86 -11.96 -12.93
CA SER A 44 -3.92 -10.57 -12.43
C SER A 44 -4.89 -10.42 -11.25
N TYR A 45 -6.07 -11.05 -11.31
CA TYR A 45 -7.06 -10.94 -10.24
C TYR A 45 -6.56 -11.49 -8.88
N PRO A 46 -6.05 -12.73 -8.77
CA PRO A 46 -5.53 -13.24 -7.51
C PRO A 46 -4.28 -12.49 -7.06
N LEU A 47 -3.43 -12.02 -7.97
CA LEU A 47 -2.26 -11.21 -7.63
C LEU A 47 -2.66 -9.94 -6.89
N ILE A 48 -3.64 -9.19 -7.41
CA ILE A 48 -4.09 -7.94 -6.80
C ILE A 48 -4.82 -8.18 -5.49
N MET A 49 -5.69 -9.19 -5.45
CA MET A 49 -6.37 -9.58 -4.22
C MET A 49 -5.33 -9.90 -3.12
N PHE A 50 -4.32 -10.68 -3.47
CA PHE A 50 -3.21 -10.99 -2.57
C PHE A 50 -2.45 -9.73 -2.16
N THR A 51 -2.09 -8.85 -3.10
CA THR A 51 -1.40 -7.58 -2.80
C THR A 51 -2.19 -6.72 -1.81
N ILE A 52 -3.48 -6.49 -2.04
CA ILE A 52 -4.30 -5.66 -1.14
C ILE A 52 -4.35 -6.26 0.26
N ILE A 53 -4.64 -7.56 0.37
CA ILE A 53 -4.75 -8.26 1.65
C ILE A 53 -3.43 -8.22 2.40
N VAL A 54 -2.33 -8.52 1.72
CA VAL A 54 -1.00 -8.55 2.33
C VAL A 54 -0.64 -7.16 2.84
N VAL A 55 -0.76 -6.11 2.02
CA VAL A 55 -0.39 -4.76 2.41
C VAL A 55 -1.24 -4.25 3.57
N MET A 56 -2.55 -4.49 3.56
CA MET A 56 -3.42 -4.14 4.68
C MET A 56 -3.01 -4.82 5.99
N ASN A 57 -2.67 -6.11 5.93
CA ASN A 57 -2.25 -6.85 7.12
C ASN A 57 -0.85 -6.45 7.58
N SER A 58 0.09 -6.21 6.66
CA SER A 58 1.44 -5.73 6.99
C SER A 58 1.41 -4.38 7.68
N CYS A 59 0.61 -3.42 7.18
CA CYS A 59 0.42 -2.12 7.84
C CYS A 59 -0.18 -2.28 9.25
N ASN A 60 -1.14 -3.19 9.44
CA ASN A 60 -1.69 -3.48 10.78
C ASN A 60 -0.64 -4.08 11.72
N LEU A 61 0.24 -4.96 11.22
CA LEU A 61 1.30 -5.56 12.03
C LEU A 61 2.39 -4.56 12.47
N ILE A 62 2.82 -3.65 11.59
CA ILE A 62 3.85 -2.66 11.94
C ILE A 62 3.33 -1.51 12.83
N ASP A 63 2.00 -1.36 12.97
CA ASP A 63 1.38 -0.36 13.86
C ASP A 63 1.60 -0.66 15.36
N GLY A 64 2.14 -1.83 15.70
CA GLY A 64 2.55 -2.17 17.06
C GLY A 64 3.79 -1.41 17.57
N VAL A 65 4.48 -0.69 16.68
CA VAL A 65 5.68 0.11 17.01
C VAL A 65 5.36 1.60 16.86
N ASP A 66 5.54 2.36 17.95
CA ASP A 66 5.29 3.81 18.00
C ASP A 66 5.92 4.55 16.81
N GLY A 67 5.10 5.24 16.02
CA GLY A 67 5.52 6.09 14.92
C GLY A 67 5.99 5.37 13.65
N LEU A 68 6.19 4.05 13.66
CA LEU A 68 6.77 3.30 12.53
C LEU A 68 5.81 3.23 11.34
N ALA A 69 4.60 2.72 11.56
CA ALA A 69 3.57 2.63 10.51
C ALA A 69 3.25 3.99 9.89
N VAL A 70 3.13 5.01 10.75
CA VAL A 70 2.78 6.37 10.35
C VAL A 70 3.88 7.02 9.52
N SER A 71 5.15 6.85 9.88
CA SER A 71 6.26 7.45 9.15
C SER A 71 6.53 6.74 7.81
N ILE A 72 6.46 5.41 7.76
CA ILE A 72 6.55 4.66 6.48
C ILE A 72 5.36 5.03 5.58
N GLY A 73 4.15 5.09 6.14
CA GLY A 73 2.95 5.52 5.44
C GLY A 73 3.06 6.93 4.88
N PHE A 74 3.59 7.88 5.66
CA PHE A 74 3.81 9.26 5.24
C PHE A 74 4.76 9.35 4.05
N ILE A 75 5.91 8.66 4.13
CA ILE A 75 6.91 8.66 3.05
C ILE A 75 6.31 8.07 1.77
N THR A 76 5.70 6.88 1.86
CA THR A 76 5.12 6.18 0.71
C THR A 76 3.99 6.96 0.04
N CYS A 77 3.04 7.50 0.82
CA CYS A 77 1.95 8.32 0.29
C CYS A 77 2.47 9.61 -0.38
N THR A 78 3.50 10.24 0.20
CA THR A 78 4.09 11.45 -0.37
C THR A 78 4.81 11.17 -1.68
N LEU A 79 5.61 10.10 -1.75
CA LEU A 79 6.32 9.70 -2.96
C LEU A 79 5.36 9.41 -4.11
N PHE A 80 4.32 8.61 -3.87
CA PHE A 80 3.30 8.34 -4.88
C PHE A 80 2.52 9.59 -5.26
N SER A 81 2.17 10.44 -4.29
CA SER A 81 1.47 11.71 -4.58
C SER A 81 2.27 12.61 -5.52
N VAL A 82 3.57 12.78 -5.26
CA VAL A 82 4.47 13.56 -6.13
C VAL A 82 4.56 12.93 -7.52
N PHE A 83 4.72 11.61 -7.60
CA PHE A 83 4.73 10.89 -8.87
C PHE A 83 3.46 11.13 -9.69
N PHE A 84 2.29 11.01 -9.06
CA PHE A 84 1.00 11.20 -9.73
C PHE A 84 0.76 12.66 -10.12
N TYR A 85 1.14 13.62 -9.26
CA TYR A 85 1.08 15.04 -9.58
C TYR A 85 1.90 15.38 -10.83
N LEU A 86 3.13 14.87 -10.89
CA LEU A 86 4.03 15.10 -12.03
C LEU A 86 3.52 14.45 -13.30
N ASN A 87 2.69 13.41 -13.23
CA ASN A 87 2.09 12.74 -14.38
C ASN A 87 0.65 13.18 -14.67
N ASN A 88 0.20 14.29 -14.09
CA ASN A 88 -1.17 14.84 -14.25
C ASN A 88 -2.28 13.90 -13.77
N ASP A 89 -1.97 12.94 -12.92
CA ASP A 89 -2.95 12.06 -12.30
C ASP A 89 -3.47 12.64 -10.98
N TRP A 90 -4.30 13.67 -11.12
CA TRP A 90 -4.76 14.51 -10.02
C TRP A 90 -5.54 13.74 -8.95
N PHE A 91 -6.29 12.70 -9.34
CA PHE A 91 -7.11 11.94 -8.40
C PHE A 91 -6.23 11.19 -7.38
N PHE A 92 -5.26 10.42 -7.87
CA PHE A 92 -4.35 9.67 -6.99
C PHE A 92 -3.33 10.58 -6.31
N ALA A 93 -2.93 11.70 -6.94
CA ALA A 93 -2.12 12.73 -6.30
C ALA A 93 -2.80 13.31 -5.06
N LEU A 94 -4.09 13.70 -5.17
CA LEU A 94 -4.89 14.23 -4.06
C LEU A 94 -5.15 13.18 -2.97
N MET A 95 -5.36 11.93 -3.35
CA MET A 95 -5.50 10.82 -2.41
C MET A 95 -4.22 10.62 -1.58
N GLY A 96 -3.05 10.62 -2.22
CA GLY A 96 -1.77 10.49 -1.53
C GLY A 96 -1.44 11.68 -0.63
N ILE A 97 -1.64 12.91 -1.10
CA ILE A 97 -1.30 14.11 -0.31
C ILE A 97 -2.24 14.30 0.88
N SER A 98 -3.53 13.97 0.73
CA SER A 98 -4.49 14.04 1.84
C SER A 98 -4.17 13.03 2.93
N MET A 99 -3.81 11.80 2.54
CA MET A 99 -3.37 10.78 3.49
C MET A 99 -2.04 11.16 4.16
N SER A 100 -1.08 11.67 3.39
CA SER A 100 0.19 12.18 3.91
C SER A 100 -0.03 13.32 4.94
N GLY A 101 -0.89 14.28 4.64
CA GLY A 101 -1.24 15.37 5.57
C GLY A 101 -1.88 14.86 6.86
N ALA A 102 -2.79 13.89 6.77
CA ALA A 102 -3.41 13.25 7.94
C ALA A 102 -2.36 12.50 8.80
N LEU A 103 -1.46 11.76 8.16
CA LEU A 103 -0.38 11.04 8.84
C LEU A 103 0.61 11.99 9.49
N LEU A 104 0.98 13.11 8.85
CA LEU A 104 1.89 14.10 9.43
C LEU A 104 1.30 14.73 10.70
N ALA A 105 0.00 15.07 10.67
CA ALA A 105 -0.71 15.58 11.85
C ALA A 105 -0.79 14.51 12.95
N PHE A 106 -1.10 13.26 12.59
CA PHE A 106 -1.19 12.15 13.53
C PHE A 106 0.17 11.76 14.13
N LEU A 107 1.26 11.86 13.36
CA LEU A 107 2.61 11.54 13.79
C LEU A 107 3.02 12.37 15.01
N ARG A 108 2.54 13.61 15.13
CA ARG A 108 2.80 14.45 16.32
C ARG A 108 2.32 13.81 17.63
N PHE A 109 1.26 13.00 17.57
CA PHE A 109 0.68 12.32 18.74
C PHE A 109 1.13 10.86 18.86
N ASN A 110 1.59 10.26 17.76
CA ASN A 110 2.02 8.87 17.70
C ASN A 110 3.54 8.69 17.83
N PHE A 111 4.33 9.77 17.79
CA PHE A 111 5.77 9.73 17.99
C PHE A 111 6.13 9.31 19.44
N SER A 112 7.14 8.46 19.58
CA SER A 112 7.47 7.82 20.85
C SER A 112 7.85 8.85 21.95
N PRO A 113 7.31 8.72 23.18
CA PRO A 113 6.27 7.77 23.61
C PRO A 113 4.87 8.14 23.09
N ALA A 114 4.17 7.20 22.44
CA ALA A 114 2.90 7.46 21.80
C ALA A 114 1.79 7.87 22.80
N LYS A 115 1.06 8.93 22.46
CA LYS A 115 -0.11 9.42 23.22
C LYS A 115 -1.43 8.88 22.66
N ILE A 116 -1.44 8.62 21.35
CA ILE A 116 -2.60 8.10 20.62
C ILE A 116 -2.10 6.96 19.72
N PHE A 117 -2.74 5.80 19.85
CA PHE A 117 -2.52 4.64 18.99
C PHE A 117 -3.44 4.72 17.77
N MET A 118 -2.95 4.31 16.60
CA MET A 118 -3.70 4.35 15.35
C MET A 118 -4.80 3.29 15.35
N GLY A 119 -4.46 2.11 15.87
CA GLY A 119 -5.37 0.99 16.04
C GLY A 119 -5.74 0.34 14.70
N ASP A 120 -6.50 -0.76 14.79
CA ASP A 120 -6.86 -1.59 13.65
C ASP A 120 -7.47 -0.81 12.48
N THR A 121 -8.38 0.12 12.76
CA THR A 121 -9.11 0.85 11.72
C THR A 121 -8.19 1.78 10.94
N GLY A 122 -7.32 2.54 11.64
CA GLY A 122 -6.40 3.46 11.00
C GLY A 122 -5.35 2.69 10.19
N ALA A 123 -4.76 1.64 10.76
CA ALA A 123 -3.71 0.87 10.10
C ALA A 123 -4.22 0.14 8.85
N MET A 124 -5.44 -0.40 8.89
CA MET A 124 -6.09 -0.99 7.71
C MET A 124 -6.40 0.02 6.63
N LEU A 125 -6.87 1.22 6.99
CA LEU A 125 -7.11 2.29 6.03
C LEU A 125 -5.81 2.77 5.37
N LEU A 126 -4.73 2.91 6.15
CA LEU A 126 -3.41 3.21 5.62
C LEU A 126 -2.93 2.16 4.64
N GLY A 127 -3.02 0.87 5.00
CA GLY A 127 -2.64 -0.21 4.11
C GLY A 127 -3.48 -0.25 2.83
N LEU A 128 -4.78 0.04 2.93
CA LEU A 128 -5.65 0.12 1.76
C LEU A 128 -5.25 1.25 0.81
N VAL A 129 -5.04 2.46 1.33
CA VAL A 129 -4.62 3.61 0.53
C VAL A 129 -3.28 3.32 -0.15
N ASN A 130 -2.32 2.78 0.59
CA ASN A 130 -1.03 2.41 0.01
C ASN A 130 -1.14 1.33 -1.06
N ALA A 131 -1.98 0.31 -0.87
CA ALA A 131 -2.23 -0.72 -1.88
C ALA A 131 -2.83 -0.13 -3.15
N ILE A 132 -3.78 0.81 -3.04
CA ILE A 132 -4.37 1.50 -4.19
C ILE A 132 -3.31 2.30 -4.93
N LEU A 133 -2.52 3.13 -4.22
CA LEU A 133 -1.50 3.98 -4.82
C LEU A 133 -0.43 3.16 -5.53
N VAL A 134 0.06 2.08 -4.92
CA VAL A 134 1.13 1.27 -5.54
C VAL A 134 0.64 0.46 -6.73
N ILE A 135 -0.56 -0.11 -6.68
CA ILE A 135 -1.14 -0.85 -7.82
C ILE A 135 -1.32 0.10 -9.01
N HIS A 136 -1.82 1.30 -8.74
CA HIS A 136 -2.01 2.31 -9.78
C HIS A 136 -0.68 2.84 -10.33
N PHE A 137 0.33 3.00 -9.48
CA PHE A 137 1.69 3.33 -9.89
C PHE A 137 2.25 2.27 -10.84
N ILE A 138 2.15 0.99 -10.47
CA ILE A 138 2.65 -0.12 -11.31
C ILE A 138 2.02 -0.06 -12.70
N LYS A 139 0.71 0.17 -12.78
CA LYS A 139 -0.03 0.22 -14.05
C LYS A 139 0.33 1.41 -14.94
N THR A 140 0.61 2.57 -14.35
CA THR A 140 0.72 3.84 -15.09
C THR A 140 2.16 4.28 -15.34
N ALA A 141 3.12 3.77 -14.59
CA ALA A 141 4.42 4.39 -14.53
C ALA A 141 5.32 4.17 -15.76
N GLU A 142 5.20 3.04 -16.47
CA GLU A 142 5.94 2.84 -17.72
C GLU A 142 5.45 3.79 -18.83
N GLY A 143 4.12 3.94 -18.96
CA GLY A 143 3.49 4.76 -20.00
C GLY A 143 3.51 6.27 -19.73
N SER A 144 4.18 6.70 -18.66
CA SER A 144 4.12 8.08 -18.21
C SER A 144 5.06 8.99 -19.01
N HIS A 145 4.55 10.13 -19.47
CA HIS A 145 5.29 11.00 -20.40
C HIS A 145 6.42 11.81 -19.73
N ILE A 146 6.30 12.05 -18.42
CA ILE A 146 7.18 12.98 -17.70
C ILE A 146 8.23 12.22 -16.89
N LEU A 147 7.85 11.11 -16.23
CA LEU A 147 8.74 10.28 -15.43
C LEU A 147 8.52 8.78 -15.70
N PRO A 148 8.87 8.27 -16.90
CA PRO A 148 8.71 6.86 -17.23
C PRO A 148 9.55 5.98 -16.31
N VAL A 149 8.90 5.00 -15.66
CA VAL A 149 9.56 4.03 -14.78
C VAL A 149 9.38 2.63 -15.36
N TYR A 150 10.39 2.14 -16.08
CA TYR A 150 10.36 0.80 -16.68
C TYR A 150 10.39 -0.33 -15.65
N ALA A 151 10.95 -0.09 -14.46
CA ALA A 151 10.99 -1.05 -13.36
C ALA A 151 9.88 -0.83 -12.33
N ALA A 152 8.70 -0.34 -12.76
CA ALA A 152 7.61 0.02 -11.85
C ALA A 152 7.12 -1.13 -10.95
N PRO A 153 6.95 -2.38 -11.45
CA PRO A 153 6.62 -3.51 -10.57
C PRO A 153 7.70 -3.75 -9.50
N ALA A 154 8.98 -3.70 -9.87
CA ALA A 154 10.08 -3.89 -8.93
C ALA A 154 10.08 -2.83 -7.82
N MET A 155 9.89 -1.56 -8.19
CA MET A 155 9.80 -0.46 -7.23
C MET A 155 8.56 -0.57 -6.35
N GLY A 156 7.40 -0.86 -6.94
CA GLY A 156 6.14 -1.03 -6.22
C GLY A 156 6.23 -2.17 -5.20
N PHE A 157 6.69 -3.34 -5.61
CA PHE A 157 6.92 -4.46 -4.70
C PHE A 157 8.01 -4.15 -3.66
N GLY A 158 9.08 -3.45 -4.02
CA GLY A 158 10.12 -3.03 -3.08
C GLY A 158 9.56 -2.13 -1.97
N ILE A 159 8.72 -1.15 -2.33
CA ILE A 159 8.05 -0.26 -1.38
C ILE A 159 7.11 -1.06 -0.46
N LEU A 160 6.40 -2.06 -0.98
CA LEU A 160 5.53 -2.93 -0.19
C LEU A 160 6.28 -3.96 0.67
N LEU A 161 7.45 -4.39 0.22
CA LEU A 161 8.31 -5.32 0.93
C LEU A 161 8.91 -4.70 2.19
N LEU A 162 9.08 -3.38 2.26
CA LEU A 162 9.62 -2.70 3.44
C LEU A 162 8.77 -2.98 4.70
N PRO A 163 7.45 -2.69 4.73
CA PRO A 163 6.58 -3.11 5.84
C PRO A 163 6.66 -4.60 6.16
N LEU A 164 6.67 -5.46 5.14
CA LEU A 164 6.73 -6.92 5.30
C LEU A 164 8.04 -7.37 5.95
N LEU A 165 9.18 -6.88 5.48
CA LEU A 165 10.50 -7.23 6.01
C LEU A 165 10.67 -6.73 7.44
N ASP A 166 10.12 -5.57 7.76
CA ASP A 166 10.13 -5.05 9.13
C ASP A 166 9.29 -5.94 10.06
N THR A 167 8.11 -6.41 9.62
CA THR A 167 7.34 -7.40 10.40
C THR A 167 8.12 -8.71 10.59
N LEU A 168 8.68 -9.26 9.51
CA LEU A 168 9.42 -10.53 9.55
C LEU A 168 10.63 -10.47 10.47
N ARG A 169 11.35 -9.34 10.48
CA ARG A 169 12.49 -9.14 11.39
C ARG A 169 12.05 -9.17 12.85
N VAL A 170 11.00 -8.44 13.21
CA VAL A 170 10.50 -8.41 14.61
C VAL A 170 10.08 -9.80 15.07
N PHE A 171 9.39 -10.57 14.24
CA PHE A 171 9.04 -11.95 14.57
C PHE A 171 10.28 -12.84 14.69
N SER A 172 11.25 -12.72 13.79
CA SER A 172 12.48 -13.53 13.82
C SER A 172 13.31 -13.32 15.09
N TYR A 173 13.35 -12.11 15.64
CA TYR A 173 14.07 -11.81 16.90
C TYR A 173 13.26 -12.18 18.16
N SER A 174 11.95 -12.39 18.06
CA SER A 174 11.10 -12.75 19.20
C SER A 174 11.08 -14.26 19.50
N TYR A 175 11.65 -15.08 18.60
CA TYR A 175 11.73 -16.54 18.74
C TYR A 175 13.13 -17.07 19.10
N PHE A 176 14.08 -16.18 19.43
CA PHE A 176 15.40 -16.47 19.99
C PHE A 176 15.61 -15.69 21.29
#